data_AF-A0A7V3RYX5-F1
#
_entry.id   AF-A0A7V3RYX5-F1
#
_cell.length_a   1.000
_cell.length_b   1.000
_cell.length_c   1.000
_cell.angle_alpha   90.00
_cell.angle_beta   90.00
_cell.angle_gamma   90.00
#
_symmetry.space_group_name_H-M   'P 1'
#
loop_
_entity.id
_entity.type
_entity.pdbx_description
1 polymer ?
#
loop_
_entity_poly.entity_id
_entity_poly.type
_entity_poly.pdbx_seq_one_letter_code
_entity_poly.pdbx_strand_id
1 'polypeptide(L)'
;MMKKLILASAIMMFSLALVLAGCAQKPEAELEKAESALQAAKDAGAPELAADDYKAAENKLNEGKNLVDNKKYKDAKPVLENAASLADIARDKALAAKKPPVKKETVAAPAPAPAPEKPVAQPVEKPKFEERSVVKGDCLWKIAGDKNVYGDPYQWPLIYDANKDQIKNPNLIYPKQNLKIPTDATPEEIEKARVRAGAKKESAKK
;
A
#
# COMPACT_ATOMS: atom_id res chain seq x y z
N MET A 1 43.75 -15.45 64.51
CA MET A 1 43.56 -15.42 63.04
C MET A 1 42.08 -15.61 62.74
N MET A 2 41.53 -14.88 61.77
CA MET A 2 40.08 -14.77 61.56
C MET A 2 39.53 -15.86 60.64
N LYS A 3 38.32 -16.36 60.94
CA LYS A 3 37.33 -16.87 59.98
C LYS A 3 35.96 -17.04 60.67
N LYS A 4 35.29 -15.92 60.97
CA LYS A 4 33.84 -15.90 61.13
C LYS A 4 33.25 -15.81 59.72
N LEU A 5 32.53 -16.84 59.27
CA LEU A 5 31.75 -16.77 58.04
C LEU A 5 30.32 -17.23 58.32
N ILE A 6 29.57 -16.34 58.96
CA ILE A 6 28.12 -16.45 59.14
C ILE A 6 27.49 -15.26 58.41
N LEU A 7 27.20 -15.46 57.13
CA LEU A 7 26.09 -14.82 56.41
C LEU A 7 25.28 -16.02 55.88
N ALA A 8 24.13 -16.40 56.43
CA ALA A 8 22.92 -15.60 56.67
C ALA A 8 22.38 -14.97 55.37
N SER A 9 21.10 -15.24 55.11
CA SER A 9 20.19 -14.74 54.06
C SER A 9 20.67 -13.62 53.13
N ALA A 10 20.34 -13.65 51.83
CA ALA A 10 19.19 -14.31 51.22
C ALA A 10 19.53 -14.94 49.87
N ILE A 11 18.96 -16.12 49.60
CA ILE A 11 18.86 -16.63 48.24
C ILE A 11 17.94 -15.67 47.50
N MET A 12 18.50 -14.80 46.68
CA MET A 12 17.75 -14.00 45.72
C MET A 12 17.25 -14.95 44.63
N MET A 13 16.19 -15.69 44.95
CA MET A 13 15.26 -16.24 43.98
C MET A 13 14.62 -15.05 43.28
N PHE A 14 15.37 -14.44 42.35
CA PHE A 14 14.79 -13.72 41.25
C PHE A 14 14.19 -14.78 40.33
N SER A 15 13.09 -15.35 40.81
CA SER A 15 12.16 -16.16 40.03
C SER A 15 11.61 -15.22 38.97
N LEU A 16 12.37 -15.07 37.89
CA LEU A 16 11.89 -14.58 36.62
C LEU A 16 10.91 -15.64 36.12
N ALA A 17 9.72 -15.60 36.72
CA ALA A 17 8.52 -16.17 36.15
C ALA A 17 8.33 -15.44 34.83
N LEU A 18 8.94 -16.00 33.78
CA LEU A 18 8.68 -15.63 32.40
C LEU A 18 7.27 -16.15 32.13
N VAL A 19 6.29 -15.38 32.60
CA VAL A 19 4.87 -15.69 32.50
C VAL A 19 4.59 -15.95 31.02
N LEU A 20 4.18 -17.17 30.73
CA LEU A 20 3.86 -17.61 29.38
C LEU A 20 2.74 -16.70 28.84
N ALA A 21 3.12 -15.74 28.00
CA ALA A 21 2.22 -14.75 27.43
C ALA A 21 1.35 -15.36 26.32
N GLY A 22 0.55 -16.36 26.68
CA GLY A 22 -0.53 -16.92 25.86
C GLY A 22 -1.76 -16.01 25.90
N CYS A 23 -1.63 -14.78 25.42
CA CYS A 23 -2.74 -13.83 25.24
C CYS A 23 -2.45 -12.92 24.04
N ALA A 24 -3.50 -12.42 23.39
CA ALA A 24 -3.35 -11.53 22.23
C ALA A 24 -2.63 -10.23 22.65
N GLN A 25 -1.39 -10.06 22.19
CA GLN A 25 -0.56 -8.89 22.48
C GLN A 25 -1.26 -7.62 21.97
N LYS A 26 -1.32 -6.58 22.80
CA LYS A 26 -1.75 -5.24 22.39
C LYS A 26 -0.72 -4.68 21.37
N PRO A 27 -1.14 -4.00 20.29
CA PRO A 27 -0.25 -3.52 19.23
C PRO A 27 0.43 -2.20 19.64
N GLU A 28 1.25 -2.26 20.68
CA GLU A 28 1.87 -1.09 21.31
C GLU A 28 2.95 -0.47 20.41
N ALA A 29 3.75 -1.31 19.75
CA ALA A 29 4.77 -0.87 18.80
C ALA A 29 4.17 -0.19 17.56
N GLU A 30 3.03 -0.68 17.06
CA GLU A 30 2.34 -0.08 15.91
C GLU A 30 1.64 1.22 16.29
N LEU A 31 1.13 1.33 17.52
CA LEU A 31 0.55 2.57 18.05
C LEU A 31 1.62 3.64 18.24
N GLU A 32 2.74 3.31 18.88
CA GLU A 32 3.91 4.19 19.02
C GLU A 32 4.43 4.65 17.65
N LYS A 33 4.59 3.72 16.70
CA LYS A 33 5.04 4.03 15.34
C LYS A 33 4.08 5.00 14.64
N ALA A 34 2.76 4.80 14.77
CA ALA A 34 1.77 5.66 14.13
C ALA A 34 1.72 7.07 14.76
N GLU A 35 1.84 7.17 16.09
CA GLU A 35 1.93 8.46 16.79
C GLU A 35 3.22 9.21 16.45
N SER A 36 4.36 8.52 16.46
CA SER A 36 5.68 9.06 16.11
C SER A 36 5.74 9.55 14.66
N ALA A 37 5.18 8.77 13.71
CA ALA A 37 5.08 9.18 12.32
C ALA A 37 4.17 10.41 12.14
N LEU A 38 3.03 10.47 12.85
CA LEU A 38 2.12 11.62 12.82
C LEU A 38 2.79 12.89 13.38
N GLN A 39 3.54 12.76 14.47
CA GLN A 39 4.31 13.86 15.05
C GLN A 39 5.41 14.33 14.08
N ALA A 40 6.16 13.42 13.47
CA ALA A 40 7.16 13.77 12.44
C ALA A 40 6.53 14.46 11.21
N ALA A 41 5.31 14.08 10.81
CA ALA A 41 4.55 14.76 9.77
C ALA A 41 4.13 16.19 10.20
N LYS A 42 3.69 16.35 11.45
CA LYS A 42 3.35 17.64 12.05
C LYS A 42 4.54 18.59 12.08
N ASP A 43 5.70 18.12 12.54
CA ASP A 43 6.95 18.89 12.57
C ASP A 43 7.45 19.24 11.15
N ALA A 44 7.23 18.34 10.19
CA ALA A 44 7.45 18.62 8.78
C ALA A 44 6.47 19.66 8.19
N GLY A 45 5.43 20.08 8.90
CA GLY A 45 4.44 21.07 8.44
C GLY A 45 3.30 20.48 7.62
N ALA A 46 3.07 19.16 7.71
CA ALA A 46 2.00 18.47 6.98
C ALA A 46 0.56 18.99 7.23
N PRO A 47 0.18 19.51 8.42
CA PRO A 47 -1.16 20.07 8.63
C PRO A 47 -1.54 21.20 7.66
N GLU A 48 -0.54 21.94 7.16
CA GLU A 48 -0.72 23.03 6.20
C GLU A 48 -0.35 22.59 4.77
N LEU A 49 0.78 21.90 4.61
CA LEU A 49 1.38 21.58 3.30
C LEU A 49 0.88 20.26 2.68
N ALA A 50 0.29 19.37 3.49
CA ALA A 50 -0.20 18.05 3.09
C ALA A 50 -1.48 17.66 3.88
N ALA A 51 -2.37 18.64 4.06
CA ALA A 51 -3.49 18.56 5.00
C ALA A 51 -4.43 17.35 4.79
N ASP A 52 -4.66 16.94 3.54
CA ASP A 52 -5.52 15.80 3.21
C ASP A 52 -4.92 14.47 3.69
N ASP A 53 -3.63 14.25 3.43
CA ASP A 53 -2.90 13.05 3.86
C ASP A 53 -2.73 13.02 5.39
N TYR A 54 -2.44 14.18 5.99
CA TYR A 54 -2.33 14.33 7.45
C TYR A 54 -3.65 13.98 8.15
N LYS A 55 -4.78 14.52 7.68
CA LYS A 55 -6.12 14.17 8.21
C LYS A 55 -6.47 12.70 7.98
N ALA A 56 -6.04 12.10 6.86
CA ALA A 56 -6.24 10.67 6.64
C ALA A 56 -5.49 9.83 7.68
N ALA A 57 -4.25 10.21 8.01
CA ALA A 57 -3.47 9.59 9.08
C ALA A 57 -4.10 9.76 10.47
N GLU A 58 -4.56 10.96 10.83
CA GLU A 58 -5.26 11.23 12.10
C GLU A 58 -6.52 10.36 12.26
N ASN A 59 -7.35 10.31 11.22
CA ASN A 59 -8.57 9.49 11.22
C ASN A 59 -8.25 8.01 11.42
N LYS A 60 -7.21 7.49 10.76
CA LYS A 60 -6.78 6.09 10.90
C LYS A 60 -6.13 5.79 12.25
N LEU A 61 -5.37 6.73 12.82
CA LEU A 61 -4.85 6.60 14.17
C LEU A 61 -5.99 6.52 15.21
N ASN A 62 -7.01 7.37 15.07
CA ASN A 62 -8.18 7.35 15.95
C ASN A 62 -9.01 6.06 15.80
N GLU A 63 -9.20 5.56 14.57
CA GLU A 63 -9.82 4.25 14.30
C GLU A 63 -9.02 3.11 14.97
N GLY A 64 -7.69 3.12 14.84
CA GLY A 64 -6.80 2.15 15.48
C GLY A 64 -6.86 2.20 17.01
N LYS A 65 -6.85 3.39 17.61
CA LYS A 65 -7.01 3.59 19.07
C LYS A 65 -8.35 3.05 19.57
N ASN A 66 -9.45 3.39 18.91
CA ASN A 66 -10.77 2.85 19.24
C ASN A 66 -10.79 1.31 19.19
N LEU A 67 -10.13 0.69 18.22
CA LEU A 67 -10.00 -0.77 18.14
C LEU A 67 -9.13 -1.35 19.29
N VAL A 68 -8.06 -0.67 19.69
CA VAL A 68 -7.24 -1.04 20.87
C VAL A 68 -8.07 -0.96 22.16
N ASP A 69 -8.82 0.12 22.38
CA ASP A 69 -9.65 0.31 23.56
C ASP A 69 -10.77 -0.75 23.65
N ASN A 70 -11.33 -1.13 22.50
CA ASN A 70 -12.27 -2.25 22.36
C ASN A 70 -11.59 -3.65 22.36
N LYS A 71 -10.29 -3.73 22.63
CA LYS A 71 -9.48 -4.97 22.70
C LYS A 71 -9.43 -5.77 21.38
N LYS A 72 -9.76 -5.15 20.24
CA LYS A 72 -9.76 -5.73 18.89
C LYS A 72 -8.37 -5.66 18.24
N TYR A 73 -7.36 -6.22 18.89
CA TYR A 73 -5.96 -6.03 18.50
C TYR A 73 -5.59 -6.53 17.09
N LYS A 74 -6.24 -7.61 16.62
CA LYS A 74 -6.05 -8.15 15.26
C LYS A 74 -6.52 -7.18 14.17
N ASP A 75 -7.57 -6.41 14.45
CA ASP A 75 -8.11 -5.40 13.54
C ASP A 75 -7.35 -4.07 13.69
N ALA A 76 -6.94 -3.74 14.92
CA ALA A 76 -6.19 -2.51 15.22
C ALA A 76 -4.82 -2.46 14.54
N LYS A 77 -4.07 -3.58 14.54
CA LYS A 77 -2.70 -3.63 13.99
C LYS A 77 -2.59 -3.09 12.54
N PRO A 78 -3.30 -3.63 11.54
CA PRO A 78 -3.22 -3.13 10.16
C PRO A 78 -3.74 -1.70 10.01
N VAL A 79 -4.67 -1.26 10.87
CA VAL A 79 -5.18 0.13 10.88
C VAL A 79 -4.11 1.10 11.39
N LEU A 80 -3.36 0.74 12.43
CA LEU A 80 -2.23 1.53 12.96
C LEU A 80 -1.05 1.56 11.97
N GLU A 81 -0.73 0.42 11.32
CA GLU A 81 0.27 0.38 10.25
C GLU A 81 -0.11 1.29 9.06
N ASN A 82 -1.40 1.34 8.70
CA ASN A 82 -1.91 2.24 7.67
C ASN A 82 -1.83 3.72 8.10
N ALA A 83 -2.16 4.03 9.36
CA ALA A 83 -2.02 5.37 9.93
C ALA A 83 -0.57 5.88 9.87
N ALA A 84 0.40 5.03 10.26
CA ALA A 84 1.82 5.33 10.16
C ALA A 84 2.25 5.63 8.71
N SER A 85 1.83 4.79 7.76
CA SER A 85 2.17 4.98 6.34
C SER A 85 1.56 6.26 5.74
N LEU A 86 0.34 6.65 6.15
CA LEU A 86 -0.28 7.91 5.71
C LEU A 86 0.45 9.12 6.30
N ALA A 87 0.91 9.02 7.55
CA ALA A 87 1.71 10.06 8.19
C ALA A 87 3.09 10.22 7.52
N ASP A 88 3.78 9.12 7.19
CA ASP A 88 5.02 9.16 6.39
C ASP A 88 4.81 9.88 5.05
N ILE A 89 3.73 9.57 4.32
CA ILE A 89 3.36 10.25 3.05
C ILE A 89 3.12 11.75 3.28
N ALA A 90 2.39 12.11 4.33
CA ALA A 90 2.10 13.50 4.67
C ALA A 90 3.38 14.28 5.02
N ARG A 91 4.28 13.67 5.80
CA ARG A 91 5.62 14.20 6.11
C ARG A 91 6.41 14.47 4.84
N ASP A 92 6.54 13.46 3.98
CA ASP A 92 7.43 13.53 2.82
C ASP A 92 6.94 14.56 1.79
N LYS A 93 5.60 14.69 1.63
CA LYS A 93 4.98 15.79 0.87
C LYS A 93 5.29 17.17 1.45
N ALA A 94 5.18 17.33 2.76
CA ALA A 94 5.48 18.59 3.44
C ALA A 94 6.97 18.98 3.35
N LEU A 95 7.88 18.00 3.51
CA LEU A 95 9.31 18.18 3.30
C LEU A 95 9.67 18.52 1.84
N ALA A 96 8.95 17.96 0.87
CA ALA A 96 9.11 18.29 -0.53
C ALA A 96 8.62 19.72 -0.85
N ALA A 97 7.53 20.17 -0.24
CA ALA A 97 7.01 21.54 -0.38
C ALA A 97 7.89 22.60 0.32
N LYS A 98 8.57 22.25 1.43
CA LYS A 98 9.51 23.15 2.13
C LYS A 98 10.85 23.32 1.42
N LYS A 99 11.27 22.36 0.61
CA LYS A 99 12.49 22.50 -0.21
C LYS A 99 12.15 23.32 -1.45
N PRO A 100 12.94 24.35 -1.80
CA PRO A 100 12.81 24.94 -3.14
C PRO A 100 13.01 23.83 -4.17
N PRO A 101 12.39 23.91 -5.36
CA PRO A 101 12.50 22.88 -6.37
C PRO A 101 13.96 22.76 -6.82
N VAL A 102 14.69 21.82 -6.21
CA VAL A 102 15.84 21.19 -6.84
C VAL A 102 15.30 20.71 -8.18
N LYS A 103 15.88 21.23 -9.27
CA LYS A 103 15.49 20.86 -10.63
C LYS A 103 15.65 19.35 -10.79
N LYS A 104 14.59 18.58 -10.54
CA LYS A 104 14.28 17.46 -11.41
C LYS A 104 14.07 18.09 -12.76
N GLU A 105 15.03 17.89 -13.64
CA GLU A 105 14.92 18.34 -15.02
C GLU A 105 13.60 17.82 -15.57
N THR A 106 12.79 18.76 -16.05
CA THR A 106 11.76 18.47 -17.03
C THR A 106 12.47 17.86 -18.24
N VAL A 107 12.49 16.53 -18.35
CA VAL A 107 12.76 15.88 -19.63
C VAL A 107 11.54 16.06 -20.52
N ALA A 108 11.41 17.28 -21.05
CA ALA A 108 10.72 17.49 -22.29
C ALA A 108 11.47 16.73 -23.39
N ALA A 109 10.71 16.03 -24.23
CA ALA A 109 11.09 15.17 -25.35
C ALA A 109 12.52 15.25 -25.92
N PRO A 110 13.14 14.07 -26.18
CA PRO A 110 14.05 13.88 -27.30
C PRO A 110 13.36 13.15 -28.46
N ALA A 111 13.51 13.69 -29.67
CA ALA A 111 13.41 13.01 -30.95
C ALA A 111 14.44 13.67 -31.91
N PRO A 112 15.02 12.97 -32.91
CA PRO A 112 14.66 11.65 -33.46
C PRO A 112 15.80 10.60 -33.38
N ALA A 113 15.64 9.49 -34.12
CA ALA A 113 16.40 8.24 -34.07
C ALA A 113 17.81 8.27 -34.72
N PRO A 114 18.56 7.14 -34.69
CA PRO A 114 18.50 6.25 -35.85
C PRO A 114 18.21 4.78 -35.52
N ALA A 115 17.70 4.04 -36.53
CA ALA A 115 17.53 2.60 -36.49
C ALA A 115 18.85 1.85 -36.72
N PRO A 116 18.86 0.53 -36.47
CA PRO A 116 19.24 -0.39 -37.54
C PRO A 116 18.11 -1.37 -37.89
N GLU A 117 17.95 -1.65 -39.18
CA GLU A 117 16.84 -2.44 -39.71
C GLU A 117 17.18 -3.94 -39.89
N LYS A 118 16.41 -4.80 -39.21
CA LYS A 118 15.77 -6.04 -39.76
C LYS A 118 16.65 -7.19 -40.31
N PRO A 119 16.08 -8.38 -40.63
CA PRO A 119 14.68 -8.87 -40.54
C PRO A 119 14.48 -9.92 -39.41
N VAL A 120 13.37 -10.65 -39.20
CA VAL A 120 12.16 -11.01 -40.00
C VAL A 120 10.86 -10.84 -39.14
N ALA A 121 9.73 -11.34 -39.64
CA ALA A 121 8.38 -11.44 -39.05
C ALA A 121 8.30 -12.01 -37.61
N GLN A 122 7.29 -11.68 -36.78
CA GLN A 122 5.87 -11.42 -37.08
C GLN A 122 5.32 -10.14 -36.40
N PRO A 123 4.20 -9.53 -36.88
CA PRO A 123 3.65 -8.33 -36.27
C PRO A 123 2.95 -8.65 -34.94
N VAL A 124 3.51 -8.16 -33.83
CA VAL A 124 2.80 -8.00 -32.56
C VAL A 124 2.43 -6.53 -32.45
N GLU A 125 1.13 -6.23 -32.50
CA GLU A 125 0.63 -4.88 -32.31
C GLU A 125 0.93 -4.41 -30.87
N LYS A 126 1.22 -3.12 -30.69
CA LYS A 126 1.57 -2.59 -29.37
C LYS A 126 0.31 -2.60 -28.48
N PRO A 127 0.37 -3.13 -27.25
CA PRO A 127 -0.79 -3.17 -26.35
C PRO A 127 -1.35 -1.75 -26.16
N LYS A 128 -2.56 -1.55 -26.65
CA LYS A 128 -3.27 -0.28 -26.67
C LYS A 128 -3.98 -0.11 -25.33
N PHE A 129 -3.49 0.80 -24.51
CA PHE A 129 -4.10 1.14 -23.23
C PHE A 129 -4.73 2.52 -23.28
N GLU A 130 -5.85 2.67 -22.57
CA GLU A 130 -6.39 3.97 -22.19
C GLU A 130 -5.87 4.38 -20.82
N GLU A 131 -5.81 5.67 -20.54
CA GLU A 131 -5.43 6.18 -19.22
C GLU A 131 -6.67 6.61 -18.43
N ARG A 132 -6.84 6.06 -17.23
CA ARG A 132 -7.95 6.40 -16.33
C ARG A 132 -7.46 6.85 -14.97
N SER A 133 -7.88 8.05 -14.56
CA SER A 133 -7.69 8.56 -13.21
C SER A 133 -8.67 7.90 -12.22
N VAL A 134 -8.12 7.30 -11.17
CA VAL A 134 -8.86 6.68 -10.06
C VAL A 134 -9.59 7.74 -9.24
N VAL A 135 -10.87 7.54 -8.93
CA VAL A 135 -11.64 8.44 -8.06
C VAL A 135 -11.78 7.89 -6.63
N LYS A 136 -12.23 8.73 -5.68
CA LYS A 136 -12.40 8.33 -4.29
C LYS A 136 -13.48 7.24 -4.18
N GLY A 137 -13.09 6.07 -3.66
CA GLY A 137 -13.99 4.91 -3.53
C GLY A 137 -14.00 3.96 -4.73
N ASP A 138 -13.02 4.08 -5.64
CA ASP A 138 -12.69 3.06 -6.62
C ASP A 138 -11.85 1.93 -6.01
N CYS A 139 -11.99 0.76 -6.60
CA CYS A 139 -11.09 -0.38 -6.47
C CYS A 139 -10.95 -1.05 -7.85
N LEU A 140 -9.91 -1.85 -8.08
CA LEU A 140 -9.67 -2.47 -9.40
C LEU A 140 -10.89 -3.25 -9.92
N TRP A 141 -11.58 -3.98 -9.02
CA TRP A 141 -12.84 -4.68 -9.30
C TRP A 141 -13.94 -3.77 -9.84
N LYS A 142 -14.12 -2.59 -9.22
CA LYS A 142 -15.15 -1.62 -9.60
C LYS A 142 -14.82 -0.87 -10.89
N ILE A 143 -13.53 -0.62 -11.14
CA ILE A 143 -13.06 -0.03 -12.41
C ILE A 143 -13.28 -1.01 -13.56
N ALA A 144 -12.92 -2.28 -13.41
CA ALA A 144 -13.16 -3.31 -14.43
C ALA A 144 -14.66 -3.54 -14.69
N GLY A 145 -15.48 -3.49 -13.64
CA GLY A 145 -16.93 -3.60 -13.72
C GLY A 145 -17.66 -2.40 -14.33
N ASP A 146 -16.98 -1.28 -14.59
CA ASP A 146 -17.55 -0.15 -15.32
C ASP A 146 -17.82 -0.58 -16.78
N LYS A 147 -19.05 -0.37 -17.26
CA LYS A 147 -19.46 -0.68 -18.65
C LYS A 147 -18.65 0.10 -19.70
N ASN A 148 -18.06 1.23 -19.30
CA ASN A 148 -17.19 2.04 -20.16
C ASN A 148 -15.72 1.59 -20.10
N VAL A 149 -15.41 0.51 -19.37
CA VAL A 149 -14.09 -0.11 -19.27
C VAL A 149 -14.15 -1.52 -19.85
N TYR A 150 -14.69 -2.49 -19.11
CA TYR A 150 -14.90 -3.86 -19.59
C TYR A 150 -16.33 -4.38 -19.36
N GLY A 151 -17.08 -3.77 -18.42
CA GLY A 151 -18.36 -4.28 -17.95
C GLY A 151 -18.28 -5.60 -17.18
N ASP A 152 -17.08 -6.15 -16.95
CA ASP A 152 -16.83 -7.39 -16.23
C ASP A 152 -15.84 -7.16 -15.08
N PRO A 153 -16.30 -7.16 -13.82
CA PRO A 153 -15.43 -7.01 -12.66
C PRO A 153 -14.32 -8.06 -12.56
N TYR A 154 -14.53 -9.26 -13.09
CA TYR A 154 -13.54 -10.33 -13.08
C TYR A 154 -12.32 -10.05 -13.98
N GLN A 155 -12.36 -9.00 -14.81
CA GLN A 155 -11.22 -8.54 -15.61
C GLN A 155 -10.29 -7.55 -14.90
N TRP A 156 -10.53 -7.22 -13.62
CA TRP A 156 -9.60 -6.43 -12.79
C TRP A 156 -8.13 -6.90 -12.82
N PRO A 157 -7.80 -8.20 -12.99
CA PRO A 157 -6.43 -8.67 -13.13
C PRO A 157 -5.64 -8.06 -14.28
N LEU A 158 -6.30 -7.68 -15.39
CA LEU A 158 -5.66 -7.04 -16.54
C LEU A 158 -5.11 -5.65 -16.15
N ILE A 159 -5.93 -4.87 -15.43
CA ILE A 159 -5.56 -3.55 -14.91
C ILE A 159 -4.39 -3.68 -13.93
N TYR A 160 -4.42 -4.68 -13.03
CA TYR A 160 -3.29 -4.91 -12.13
C TYR A 160 -2.01 -5.25 -12.89
N ASP A 161 -2.07 -6.16 -13.87
CA ASP A 161 -0.90 -6.63 -14.61
C ASP A 161 -0.23 -5.51 -15.42
N ALA A 162 -1.02 -4.63 -16.04
CA ALA A 162 -0.54 -3.46 -16.77
C ALA A 162 0.08 -2.36 -15.89
N ASN A 163 -0.16 -2.39 -14.57
CA ASN A 163 0.26 -1.36 -13.63
C ASN A 163 1.12 -1.90 -12.46
N LYS A 164 1.76 -3.07 -12.58
CA LYS A 164 2.64 -3.65 -11.54
C LYS A 164 3.85 -2.77 -11.18
N ASP A 165 4.24 -1.88 -12.09
CA ASP A 165 5.20 -0.79 -11.83
C ASP A 165 4.69 0.14 -10.72
N GLN A 166 3.40 0.49 -10.73
CA GLN A 166 2.75 1.44 -9.82
C GLN A 166 2.03 0.78 -8.63
N ILE A 167 1.37 -0.36 -8.83
CA ILE A 167 0.54 -1.05 -7.84
C ILE A 167 1.31 -2.24 -7.27
N LYS A 168 1.69 -2.18 -5.98
CA LYS A 168 2.35 -3.30 -5.28
C LYS A 168 1.37 -4.22 -4.54
N ASN A 169 0.21 -3.69 -4.15
CA ASN A 169 -0.88 -4.45 -3.55
C ASN A 169 -2.16 -4.17 -4.37
N PRO A 170 -2.78 -5.18 -5.01
CA PRO A 170 -3.97 -4.97 -5.86
C PRO A 170 -5.18 -4.42 -5.10
N ASN A 171 -5.23 -4.57 -3.77
CA ASN A 171 -6.30 -4.04 -2.92
C ASN A 171 -6.09 -2.56 -2.54
N LEU A 172 -4.99 -1.93 -2.98
CA LEU A 172 -4.58 -0.59 -2.57
C LEU A 172 -4.23 0.28 -3.79
N ILE A 173 -5.23 1.05 -4.23
CA ILE A 173 -5.09 2.11 -5.23
C ILE A 173 -5.54 3.44 -4.62
N TYR A 174 -5.00 4.56 -5.12
CA TYR A 174 -5.20 5.88 -4.53
C TYR A 174 -5.97 6.83 -5.45
N PRO A 175 -6.81 7.74 -4.92
CA PRO A 175 -7.44 8.77 -5.73
C PRO A 175 -6.40 9.62 -6.49
N LYS A 176 -6.74 10.05 -7.71
CA LYS A 176 -5.87 10.74 -8.68
C LYS A 176 -4.69 9.91 -9.22
N GLN A 177 -4.57 8.62 -8.86
CA GLN A 177 -3.64 7.71 -9.51
C GLN A 177 -4.10 7.44 -10.95
N ASN A 178 -3.20 7.51 -11.93
CA ASN A 178 -3.53 7.29 -13.34
C ASN A 178 -3.15 5.86 -13.74
N LEU A 179 -4.15 5.03 -14.06
CA LEU A 179 -3.98 3.62 -14.39
C LEU A 179 -4.08 3.38 -15.90
N LYS A 180 -3.18 2.54 -16.41
CA LYS A 180 -3.24 2.00 -17.77
C LYS A 180 -4.33 0.93 -17.82
N ILE A 181 -5.30 1.08 -18.71
CA ILE A 181 -6.42 0.16 -18.93
C ILE A 181 -6.20 -0.51 -20.29
N PRO A 182 -5.71 -1.76 -20.37
CA PRO A 182 -5.57 -2.48 -21.64
C PRO A 182 -6.90 -2.57 -22.39
N THR A 183 -6.94 -2.25 -23.68
CA THR A 183 -8.17 -2.27 -24.51
C THR A 183 -8.18 -3.38 -25.56
N ASP A 184 -7.04 -4.02 -25.80
CA ASP A 184 -6.78 -5.03 -26.82
C ASP A 184 -6.34 -6.39 -26.24
N ALA A 185 -6.71 -6.66 -24.98
CA ALA A 185 -6.48 -7.96 -24.35
C ALA A 185 -7.16 -9.08 -25.15
N THR A 186 -6.40 -10.15 -25.42
CA THR A 186 -6.92 -11.29 -26.19
C THR A 186 -8.00 -12.05 -25.40
N PRO A 187 -8.89 -12.81 -26.07
CA PRO A 187 -9.88 -13.65 -25.38
C PRO A 187 -9.26 -14.65 -24.38
N GLU A 188 -8.04 -15.13 -24.63
CA GLU A 188 -7.31 -16.00 -23.71
C GLU A 188 -6.84 -15.25 -22.45
N GLU A 189 -6.31 -14.03 -22.60
CA GLU A 189 -5.91 -13.19 -21.47
C GLU A 189 -7.10 -12.75 -20.63
N ILE A 190 -8.23 -12.43 -21.27
CA ILE A 190 -9.50 -12.12 -20.62
C ILE A 190 -9.97 -13.32 -19.78
N GLU A 191 -10.02 -14.53 -20.35
CA GLU A 191 -10.46 -15.71 -19.58
C GLU A 191 -9.47 -16.06 -18.45
N LYS A 192 -8.16 -15.93 -18.70
CA LYS A 192 -7.12 -16.12 -17.67
C LYS A 192 -7.24 -15.10 -16.53
N ALA A 193 -7.57 -13.85 -16.84
CA ALA A 193 -7.88 -12.82 -15.85
C ALA A 193 -9.14 -13.22 -15.06
N ARG A 194 -10.23 -13.59 -15.74
CA ARG A 194 -11.49 -13.98 -15.08
C ARG A 194 -11.30 -15.14 -14.12
N VAL A 195 -10.61 -16.20 -14.55
CA VAL A 195 -10.27 -17.35 -13.69
C VAL A 195 -9.39 -16.92 -12.49
N ARG A 196 -8.41 -16.03 -12.69
CA ARG A 196 -7.58 -15.50 -11.58
C ARG A 196 -8.39 -14.66 -10.59
N ALA A 197 -9.43 -13.99 -11.03
CA ALA A 197 -10.39 -13.26 -10.19
C ALA A 197 -11.45 -14.17 -9.53
N GLY A 198 -11.41 -15.49 -9.76
CA GLY A 198 -12.33 -16.46 -9.17
C GLY A 198 -13.63 -16.67 -9.95
N ALA A 199 -13.70 -16.28 -11.22
CA ALA A 199 -14.80 -16.67 -12.09
C ALA A 199 -14.83 -18.19 -12.29
N LYS A 200 -16.03 -18.75 -12.45
CA LYS A 200 -16.17 -20.14 -12.92
C LYS A 200 -15.74 -20.17 -14.39
N LYS A 201 -14.74 -20.99 -14.70
CA LYS A 201 -14.27 -21.20 -16.09
C LYS A 201 -15.46 -21.53 -16.98
N GLU A 202 -15.70 -20.73 -18.02
CA GLU A 202 -16.77 -21.03 -18.96
C GLU A 202 -16.35 -22.25 -19.79
N SER A 203 -17.01 -23.38 -19.54
CA SER A 203 -16.84 -24.57 -20.35
C SER A 203 -17.29 -24.23 -21.77
N ALA A 204 -16.33 -24.09 -22.68
CA ALA A 204 -16.59 -23.78 -24.09
C ALA A 204 -17.71 -24.67 -24.63
N LYS A 205 -18.83 -24.04 -24.98
CA LYS A 205 -20.03 -24.73 -25.45
C LYS A 205 -19.76 -25.20 -26.88
N LYS A 206 -19.30 -26.43 -26.99
CA LYS A 206 -19.04 -27.14 -28.25
C LYS A 206 -20.35 -27.74 -28.80
#